data_AF-A0A0F0CA18-F1
#
_entry.id   AF-A0A0F0CA18-F1
#
_cell.length_a   1.000
_cell.length_b   1.000
_cell.length_c   1.000
_cell.angle_alpha   90.00
_cell.angle_beta   90.00
_cell.angle_gamma   90.00
#
_symmetry.space_group_name_H-M   'P 1'
#
loop_
_entity.id
_entity.type
_entity.pdbx_description
1 polymer ?
#
loop_
_entity_poly.entity_id
_entity_poly.type
_entity_poly.pdbx_seq_one_letter_code
_entity_poly.pdbx_strand_id
1 'polypeptide(L)'
;MKKINNDLKQRVTAWLYPEMIANMEALMAANDMKNHTEFISKAVDFYIGYLGSKSSTTFLSQTLLGSIQGTLQNTENRVANNLFRLSVEISMMMHLLATTLEITDEELYRLRGRCVAEVKRTRGKIRLDDAVDFQSSPETEE
;
A
#
# COMPACT_ATOMS: atom_id res chain seq x y z
N MET A 1 -30.47 34.52 -11.77
CA MET A 1 -30.32 33.10 -11.39
C MET A 1 -31.51 32.71 -10.51
N LYS A 2 -32.31 31.71 -10.90
CA LYS A 2 -33.42 31.21 -10.06
C LYS A 2 -32.82 30.55 -8.81
N LYS A 3 -33.27 30.93 -7.61
CA LYS A 3 -32.97 30.19 -6.38
C LYS A 3 -33.52 28.77 -6.54
N ILE A 4 -32.63 27.78 -6.66
CA ILE A 4 -33.00 26.37 -6.61
C ILE A 4 -33.25 26.04 -5.15
N ASN A 5 -34.50 25.75 -4.80
CA ASN A 5 -34.85 25.26 -3.47
C ASN A 5 -34.41 23.79 -3.39
N ASN A 6 -33.42 23.49 -2.54
CA ASN A 6 -32.72 22.21 -2.54
C ASN A 6 -33.50 21.05 -1.91
N ASP A 7 -34.64 21.36 -1.27
CA ASP A 7 -35.45 20.40 -0.51
C ASP A 7 -36.66 19.83 -1.29
N LEU A 8 -36.90 20.28 -2.53
CA LEU A 8 -38.06 19.87 -3.34
C LEU A 8 -37.63 19.21 -4.65
N LYS A 9 -38.09 17.96 -4.87
CA LYS A 9 -37.86 17.22 -6.12
C LYS A 9 -38.54 17.92 -7.30
N GLN A 10 -37.82 18.05 -8.42
CA GLN A 10 -38.36 18.57 -9.68
C GLN A 10 -38.63 17.43 -10.65
N ARG A 11 -39.79 17.45 -11.32
CA ARG A 11 -40.15 16.41 -12.31
C ARG A 11 -39.50 16.74 -13.66
N VAL A 12 -38.75 15.77 -14.19
CA VAL A 12 -38.18 15.79 -15.54
C VAL A 12 -38.80 14.63 -16.32
N THR A 13 -39.32 14.90 -17.53
CA THR A 13 -39.91 13.87 -18.40
C THR A 13 -38.91 13.53 -19.50
N ALA A 14 -38.62 12.24 -19.67
CA ALA A 14 -37.74 11.72 -20.73
C ALA A 14 -38.34 10.46 -21.34
N TRP A 15 -38.04 10.23 -22.62
CA TRP A 15 -38.38 9.00 -23.32
C TRP A 15 -37.17 8.06 -23.30
N LEU A 16 -37.39 6.81 -22.88
CA LEU A 16 -36.37 5.77 -22.84
C LEU A 16 -36.80 4.62 -23.74
N TYR A 17 -35.82 3.90 -24.31
CA TYR A 17 -36.11 2.70 -25.08
C TYR A 17 -36.72 1.60 -24.20
N PRO A 18 -37.67 0.81 -24.70
CA PRO A 18 -38.31 -0.26 -23.92
C PRO A 18 -37.32 -1.26 -23.31
N GLU A 19 -36.26 -1.60 -24.06
CA GLU A 19 -35.18 -2.47 -23.58
C GLU A 19 -34.45 -1.88 -22.36
N MET A 20 -34.20 -0.57 -22.37
CA MET A 20 -33.57 0.13 -21.26
C MET A 20 -34.46 0.15 -20.01
N ILE A 21 -35.78 0.28 -20.19
CA ILE A 21 -36.74 0.21 -19.10
C ILE A 21 -36.77 -1.19 -18.50
N ALA A 22 -36.82 -2.23 -19.33
CA ALA A 22 -36.78 -3.62 -18.86
C ALA A 22 -35.50 -3.95 -18.08
N ASN A 23 -34.34 -3.49 -18.58
CA ASN A 23 -33.06 -3.65 -17.88
C ASN A 23 -33.03 -2.90 -16.55
N MET A 24 -33.56 -1.67 -16.52
CA MET A 24 -33.68 -0.88 -15.30
C MET A 24 -34.55 -1.59 -14.26
N GLU A 25 -35.73 -2.07 -14.63
CA GLU A 25 -36.64 -2.78 -13.72
C GLU A 25 -36.02 -4.07 -13.16
N ALA A 26 -35.32 -4.84 -14.00
CA ALA A 26 -34.60 -6.04 -13.57
C ALA A 26 -33.50 -5.72 -12.55
N LEU A 27 -32.71 -4.67 -12.79
CA LEU A 27 -31.64 -4.24 -11.88
C LEU A 27 -32.19 -3.62 -10.59
N MET A 28 -33.32 -2.92 -10.66
CA MET A 28 -34.00 -2.40 -9.47
C MET A 28 -34.43 -3.52 -8.54
N ALA A 29 -35.03 -4.59 -9.09
CA ALA A 29 -35.45 -5.75 -8.32
C ALA A 29 -34.25 -6.48 -7.68
N ALA A 30 -33.13 -6.60 -8.41
CA ALA A 30 -31.93 -7.26 -7.90
C ALA A 30 -31.19 -6.48 -6.79
N ASN A 31 -31.39 -5.15 -6.70
CA ASN A 31 -30.65 -4.26 -5.80
C ASN A 31 -31.54 -3.59 -4.74
N ASP A 32 -32.74 -4.13 -4.48
CA ASP A 32 -33.71 -3.64 -3.48
C ASP A 32 -34.05 -2.13 -3.62
N MET A 33 -34.18 -1.65 -4.86
CA MET A 33 -34.53 -0.26 -5.13
C MET A 33 -36.04 -0.05 -5.14
N LYS A 34 -36.52 1.02 -4.50
CA LYS A 34 -37.94 1.21 -4.21
C LYS A 34 -38.75 1.74 -5.37
N ASN A 35 -38.14 2.53 -6.25
CA ASN A 35 -38.82 3.15 -7.38
C ASN A 35 -37.85 3.64 -8.46
N HIS A 36 -38.39 3.90 -9.64
CA HIS A 36 -37.65 4.42 -10.79
C HIS A 36 -36.89 5.71 -10.49
N THR A 37 -37.45 6.57 -9.63
CA THR A 37 -36.78 7.83 -9.23
C THR A 37 -35.47 7.54 -8.50
N GLU A 38 -35.42 6.55 -7.61
CA GLU A 38 -34.21 6.17 -6.87
C GLU A 38 -33.11 5.64 -7.81
N PHE A 39 -33.48 4.78 -8.76
CA PHE A 39 -32.55 4.29 -9.78
C PHE A 39 -32.01 5.43 -10.64
N ILE A 40 -32.90 6.27 -11.18
CA ILE A 40 -32.53 7.39 -12.05
C ILE A 40 -31.69 8.42 -11.29
N SER A 41 -32.02 8.73 -10.03
CA SER A 41 -31.21 9.64 -9.20
C SER A 41 -29.78 9.14 -9.02
N LYS A 42 -29.58 7.86 -8.71
CA LYS A 42 -28.23 7.26 -8.58
C LYS A 42 -27.48 7.23 -9.92
N ALA A 43 -28.17 6.87 -11.00
CA ALA A 43 -27.57 6.84 -12.34
C ALA A 43 -27.15 8.24 -12.83
N VAL A 44 -28.00 9.25 -12.60
CA VAL A 44 -27.72 10.65 -12.95
C VAL A 44 -26.59 11.21 -12.09
N ASP A 45 -26.58 10.95 -10.77
CA ASP A 45 -25.50 11.39 -9.89
C ASP A 45 -24.15 10.78 -10.29
N PHE A 46 -24.16 9.48 -10.62
CA PHE A 46 -23.00 8.80 -11.19
C PHE A 46 -22.54 9.46 -12.50
N TYR A 47 -23.46 9.78 -13.41
CA TYR A 47 -23.12 10.40 -14.69
C TYR A 47 -22.67 11.86 -14.55
N ILE A 48 -23.20 12.60 -13.57
CA ILE A 48 -22.71 13.95 -13.20
C ILE A 48 -21.28 13.86 -12.67
N GLY A 49 -20.99 12.89 -11.79
CA GLY A 49 -19.63 12.61 -11.32
C GLY A 49 -18.69 12.21 -12.46
N TYR A 50 -19.17 11.41 -13.41
CA TYR A 50 -18.44 11.06 -14.63
C TYR A 50 -18.12 12.30 -15.49
N LEU A 51 -19.11 13.13 -15.81
CA LEU A 51 -18.93 14.30 -16.65
C LEU A 51 -18.08 15.38 -15.95
N GLY A 52 -18.23 15.55 -14.64
CA GLY A 52 -17.46 16.48 -13.82
C GLY A 52 -15.98 16.09 -13.64
N SER A 53 -15.66 14.79 -13.73
CA SER A 53 -14.29 14.28 -13.64
C SER A 53 -13.56 14.18 -14.99
N LYS A 54 -14.21 14.54 -16.10
CA LYS A 54 -13.69 14.43 -17.48
C LYS A 54 -13.14 13.04 -17.89
N SER A 55 -13.39 11.97 -17.12
CA SER A 55 -13.17 10.56 -17.55
C SER A 55 -13.64 9.56 -16.47
N SER A 56 -14.43 8.55 -16.87
CA SER A 56 -15.06 7.52 -16.01
C SER A 56 -14.04 6.63 -15.31
N THR A 57 -12.88 6.45 -15.90
CA THR A 57 -11.81 5.66 -15.29
C THR A 57 -11.17 6.38 -14.11
N THR A 58 -11.31 7.71 -13.98
CA THR A 58 -10.52 8.47 -13.00
C THR A 58 -11.14 8.46 -11.61
N PHE A 59 -12.48 8.46 -11.45
CA PHE A 59 -13.09 8.59 -10.11
C PHE A 59 -12.89 7.34 -9.24
N LEU A 60 -13.26 6.15 -9.75
CA LEU A 60 -13.04 4.88 -9.04
C LEU A 60 -11.53 4.64 -8.83
N SER A 61 -10.72 4.97 -9.84
CA SER A 61 -9.26 4.85 -9.73
C SER A 61 -8.68 5.82 -8.71
N GLN A 62 -9.19 7.04 -8.56
CA GLN A 62 -8.61 8.02 -7.65
C GLN A 62 -8.91 7.70 -6.18
N THR A 63 -10.13 7.25 -5.86
CA THR A 63 -10.46 6.78 -4.50
C THR A 63 -9.67 5.52 -4.16
N LEU A 64 -9.61 4.56 -5.09
CA LEU A 64 -8.82 3.34 -4.90
C LEU A 64 -7.32 3.64 -4.77
N LEU A 65 -6.78 4.54 -5.61
CA LEU A 65 -5.39 4.99 -5.55
C LEU A 65 -5.11 5.68 -4.21
N GLY A 66 -6.01 6.52 -3.73
CA GLY A 66 -5.89 7.15 -2.41
C GLY A 66 -5.86 6.14 -1.27
N SER A 67 -6.72 5.10 -1.32
CA SER A 67 -6.68 4.01 -0.34
C SER A 67 -5.37 3.22 -0.41
N ILE A 68 -4.89 2.87 -1.62
CA ILE A 68 -3.63 2.16 -1.82
C ILE A 68 -2.45 3.01 -1.31
N GLN A 69 -2.39 4.29 -1.67
CA GLN A 69 -1.36 5.21 -1.19
C GLN A 69 -1.40 5.36 0.32
N GLY A 70 -2.59 5.47 0.93
CA GLY A 70 -2.75 5.51 2.38
C GLY A 70 -2.25 4.23 3.06
N THR A 71 -2.60 3.06 2.54
CA THR A 71 -2.10 1.77 3.06
C THR A 71 -0.59 1.63 2.90
N LEU A 72 -0.05 2.07 1.76
CA LEU A 72 1.38 2.03 1.50
C LEU A 72 2.13 2.96 2.46
N GLN A 73 1.70 4.21 2.61
CA GLN A 73 2.30 5.17 3.54
C GLN A 73 2.26 4.66 4.99
N ASN A 74 1.14 4.08 5.42
CA ASN A 74 1.04 3.49 6.76
C ASN A 74 1.99 2.31 6.94
N THR A 75 2.19 1.51 5.90
CA THR A 75 3.13 0.39 5.90
C THR A 75 4.58 0.90 5.94
N GLU A 76 4.92 1.90 5.13
CA GLU A 76 6.24 2.54 5.14
C GLU A 76 6.56 3.13 6.52
N ASN A 77 5.62 3.85 7.14
CA ASN A 77 5.79 4.40 8.48
C ASN A 77 6.01 3.30 9.52
N ARG A 78 5.26 2.18 9.43
CA ARG A 78 5.44 1.04 10.33
C ARG A 78 6.79 0.36 10.12
N VAL A 79 7.22 0.18 8.86
CA VAL A 79 8.53 -0.39 8.52
C VAL A 79 9.65 0.51 9.04
N ALA A 80 9.58 1.83 8.82
CA ALA A 80 10.57 2.79 9.31
C ALA A 80 10.69 2.75 10.84
N ASN A 81 9.56 2.74 11.56
CA ASN A 81 9.54 2.64 13.01
C ASN A 81 10.12 1.32 13.53
N ASN A 82 9.84 0.20 12.85
CA ASN A 82 10.39 -1.10 13.23
C ASN A 82 11.90 -1.17 12.95
N LEU A 83 12.36 -0.63 11.81
CA LEU A 83 13.79 -0.51 11.49
C LEU A 83 14.51 0.35 12.52
N PHE A 84 13.91 1.44 12.98
CA PHE A 84 14.48 2.26 14.05
C PHE A 84 14.64 1.48 15.35
N ARG A 85 13.59 0.81 15.84
CA ARG A 85 13.66 -0.02 17.06
C ARG A 85 14.71 -1.12 16.93
N LEU A 86 14.73 -1.82 15.79
CA LEU A 86 15.72 -2.85 15.52
C LEU A 86 17.14 -2.26 15.50
N SER A 87 17.34 -1.06 14.95
CA SER A 87 18.64 -0.39 14.92
C SER A 87 19.12 -0.03 16.32
N VAL A 88 18.23 0.38 17.22
CA VAL A 88 18.54 0.61 18.64
C VAL A 88 19.01 -0.69 19.30
N GLU A 89 18.27 -1.78 19.15
CA GLU A 89 18.65 -3.08 19.71
C GLU A 89 19.99 -3.60 19.16
N ILE A 90 20.21 -3.47 17.84
CA ILE A 90 21.49 -3.84 17.21
C ILE A 90 22.63 -2.97 17.74
N SER A 91 22.42 -1.67 17.94
CA SER A 91 23.42 -0.78 18.54
C SER A 91 23.77 -1.21 19.96
N MET A 92 22.78 -1.54 20.78
CA MET A 92 23.00 -2.03 22.14
C MET A 92 23.76 -3.36 22.14
N MET A 93 23.38 -4.32 21.29
CA MET A 93 24.09 -5.59 21.13
C MET A 93 25.54 -5.37 20.69
N MET A 94 25.81 -4.46 19.74
CA MET A 94 27.17 -4.14 19.30
C MET A 94 28.03 -3.61 20.46
N HIS A 95 27.51 -2.68 21.28
CA HIS A 95 28.24 -2.18 22.45
C HIS A 95 28.50 -3.27 23.50
N LEU A 96 27.53 -4.16 23.75
CA LEU A 96 27.70 -5.27 24.69
C LEU A 96 28.76 -6.27 24.22
N LEU A 97 28.74 -6.64 22.94
CA LEU A 97 29.71 -7.55 22.34
C LEU A 97 31.12 -6.95 22.31
N ALA A 98 31.27 -5.68 21.90
CA ALA A 98 32.55 -5.00 21.90
C ALA A 98 33.17 -4.96 23.31
N THR A 99 32.34 -4.72 24.33
CA THR A 99 32.79 -4.69 25.74
C THR A 99 33.17 -6.09 26.25
N THR A 100 32.43 -7.13 25.84
CA THR A 100 32.61 -8.50 26.35
C THR A 100 33.74 -9.25 25.65
N LEU A 101 33.97 -8.97 24.36
CA LEU A 101 34.89 -9.70 23.51
C LEU A 101 36.19 -8.93 23.22
N GLU A 102 36.34 -7.71 23.75
CA GLU A 102 37.52 -6.86 23.57
C GLU A 102 37.97 -6.71 22.10
N ILE A 103 36.97 -6.59 21.19
CA ILE A 103 37.20 -6.57 19.74
C ILE A 103 38.07 -5.38 19.34
N THR A 104 39.11 -5.63 18.56
CA THR A 104 39.98 -4.58 18.00
C THR A 104 39.39 -3.92 16.75
N ASP A 105 39.81 -2.69 16.45
CA ASP A 105 39.38 -1.97 15.24
C ASP A 105 39.75 -2.72 13.94
N GLU A 106 40.89 -3.40 13.94
CA GLU A 106 41.40 -4.18 12.79
C GLU A 106 40.50 -5.40 12.52
N GLU A 107 40.14 -6.16 13.55
CA GLU A 107 39.22 -7.30 13.44
C GLU A 107 37.83 -6.85 12.95
N LEU A 108 37.32 -5.74 13.50
CA LEU A 108 36.03 -5.19 13.09
C LEU A 108 36.06 -4.74 11.62
N TYR A 109 37.14 -4.10 11.16
CA TYR A 109 37.30 -3.66 9.78
C TYR A 109 37.33 -4.86 8.80
N ARG A 110 38.12 -5.89 9.11
CA ARG A 110 38.20 -7.12 8.30
C ARG A 110 36.86 -7.83 8.23
N LEU A 111 36.20 -8.02 9.37
CA LEU A 111 34.88 -8.66 9.45
C LEU A 111 33.84 -7.88 8.66
N ARG A 112 33.81 -6.54 8.78
CA ARG A 112 32.88 -5.69 8.03
C ARG A 112 33.08 -5.80 6.52
N GLY A 113 34.33 -5.76 6.05
CA GLY A 113 34.65 -5.93 4.63
C GLY A 113 34.10 -7.24 4.08
N ARG A 114 34.30 -8.33 4.82
CA ARG A 114 33.79 -9.66 4.47
C ARG A 114 32.27 -9.74 4.46
N CYS A 115 31.60 -9.28 5.52
CA CYS A 115 30.14 -9.27 5.61
C CYS A 115 29.51 -8.46 4.47
N VAL A 116 30.10 -7.32 4.08
CA VAL A 116 29.64 -6.54 2.92
C VAL A 116 29.81 -7.32 1.62
N ALA A 117 30.96 -7.98 1.42
CA ALA A 117 31.19 -8.82 0.24
C ALA A 117 30.21 -10.00 0.18
N GLU A 118 29.92 -10.62 1.32
CA GLU A 118 28.97 -11.71 1.45
C GLU A 118 27.55 -11.26 1.09
N VAL A 119 27.06 -10.17 1.67
CA VAL A 119 25.73 -9.60 1.35
C VAL A 119 25.60 -9.30 -0.15
N LYS A 120 26.65 -8.76 -0.77
CA LYS A 120 26.68 -8.51 -2.21
C LYS A 120 26.61 -9.82 -3.01
N ARG A 121 27.42 -10.81 -2.63
CA ARG A 121 27.50 -12.12 -3.30
C ARG A 121 26.19 -12.91 -3.20
N THR A 122 25.56 -12.90 -2.02
CA THR A 122 24.36 -13.69 -1.73
C THR A 122 23.05 -12.93 -1.99
N ARG A 123 23.13 -11.67 -2.43
CA ARG A 123 21.98 -10.76 -2.61
C ARG A 123 21.13 -10.66 -1.34
N GLY A 124 21.80 -10.58 -0.18
CA GLY A 124 21.18 -10.46 1.14
C GLY A 124 20.68 -11.78 1.75
N LYS A 125 20.91 -12.93 1.11
CA LYS A 125 20.58 -14.24 1.69
C LYS A 125 21.74 -14.74 2.54
N ILE A 126 21.77 -14.33 3.81
CA ILE A 126 22.81 -14.74 4.77
C ILE A 126 22.33 -15.98 5.55
N ARG A 127 23.20 -16.99 5.67
CA ARG A 127 22.95 -18.21 6.45
C ARG A 127 23.90 -18.27 7.64
N LEU A 128 23.41 -18.75 8.77
CA LEU A 128 24.23 -18.92 9.96
C LEU A 128 25.27 -20.03 9.78
N ASP A 129 24.90 -21.14 9.13
CA ASP A 129 25.80 -22.27 8.85
C ASP A 129 27.07 -21.79 8.15
N ASP A 130 26.91 -20.99 7.07
CA ASP A 130 28.02 -20.41 6.31
C ASP A 130 28.93 -19.49 7.17
N ALA A 131 28.34 -18.79 8.14
CA ALA A 131 29.10 -17.95 9.08
C ALA A 131 29.88 -18.80 10.09
N VAL A 132 29.26 -19.85 10.64
CA VAL A 132 29.90 -20.78 11.59
C VAL A 132 31.05 -21.53 10.92
N ASP A 133 30.84 -22.07 9.73
CA ASP A 133 31.86 -22.79 8.96
C ASP A 133 33.10 -21.91 8.76
N PHE A 134 32.90 -20.61 8.48
CA PHE A 134 34.02 -19.69 8.37
C PHE A 134 34.72 -19.43 9.70
N GLN A 135 33.98 -19.07 10.75
CA GLN A 135 34.58 -18.71 12.04
C GLN A 135 35.28 -19.89 12.73
N SER A 136 34.90 -21.12 12.36
CA SER A 136 35.52 -22.36 12.85
C SER A 136 36.64 -22.89 11.95
N SER A 137 36.82 -22.33 10.75
CA SER A 137 37.91 -22.71 9.85
C SER A 137 39.23 -22.08 10.33
N PRO A 138 40.31 -22.86 10.51
CA PRO A 138 41.61 -22.30 10.89
C PRO A 138 42.10 -21.33 9.82
N GLU A 139 42.66 -20.20 10.25
CA GLU A 139 43.26 -19.20 9.37
C GLU A 139 44.26 -19.89 8.43
N THR A 140 43.95 -19.92 7.14
CA THR A 140 44.95 -20.24 6.12
C THR A 140 45.54 -18.89 5.71
N GLU A 141 46.70 -18.55 6.28
CA GLU A 141 47.52 -17.43 5.85
C GLU A 141 47.91 -17.64 4.37
N GLU A 142 47.42 -16.77 3.48
CA GLU A 142 48.01 -16.49 2.16
C GLU A 142 48.25 -14.98 2.03
#